data_AF-H6LJA4-F1
#
_entry.id   AF-H6LJA4-F1
#
_cell.length_a   1.000
_cell.length_b   1.000
_cell.length_c   1.000
_cell.angle_alpha   90.00
_cell.angle_beta   90.00
_cell.angle_gamma   90.00
#
_symmetry.space_group_name_H-M   'P 1'
#
loop_
_entity.id
_entity.type
_entity.pdbx_description
1 polymer ?
#
loop_
_entity_poly.entity_id
_entity_poly.type
_entity_poly.pdbx_seq_one_letter_code
_entity_poly.pdbx_strand_id
1 'polypeptide(L)'
;MMSLKGKNRAIFSYSNIARNGSNFMYKDFEKTKSYRSNFKNAIFDYASLRAAHLKFCNFDEASFVETEFIGTNLRDFGGRFLENGFKLMLDELNGKYSDRVYQKLCWHMNYVNKELDKKNERGESKYRLSID
;
A
#
# COMPACT_ATOMS: atom_id res chain seq x y z
N MET A 1 -25.22 8.29 21.70
CA MET A 1 -24.46 7.42 20.77
C MET A 1 -22.99 7.40 21.23
N MET A 2 -22.41 6.24 21.55
CA MET A 2 -20.98 6.18 21.91
C MET A 2 -20.11 6.44 20.66
N SER A 3 -19.11 7.31 20.80
CA SER A 3 -18.17 7.62 19.72
C SER A 3 -17.32 6.39 19.34
N LEU A 4 -17.22 6.11 18.03
CA LEU A 4 -16.31 5.10 17.48
C LEU A 4 -14.85 5.57 17.44
N LYS A 5 -14.61 6.86 17.72
CA LYS A 5 -13.31 7.52 17.62
C LYS A 5 -12.33 6.85 18.59
N GLY A 6 -11.40 6.05 18.04
CA GLY A 6 -10.35 5.35 18.79
C GLY A 6 -10.57 3.85 19.05
N LYS A 7 -11.79 3.32 18.93
CA LYS A 7 -12.04 1.86 19.09
C LYS A 7 -11.44 1.05 17.94
N ASN A 8 -11.50 1.61 16.73
CA ASN A 8 -10.96 0.98 15.52
C ASN A 8 -9.46 0.72 15.59
N ARG A 9 -8.70 1.59 16.29
CA ARG A 9 -7.25 1.42 16.47
C ARG A 9 -6.89 0.09 17.12
N ALA A 10 -7.61 -0.32 18.16
CA ALA A 10 -7.30 -1.58 18.85
C ALA A 10 -7.78 -2.80 18.05
N ILE A 11 -8.97 -2.71 17.45
CA ILE A 11 -9.62 -3.83 16.75
C ILE A 11 -8.85 -4.23 15.48
N PHE A 12 -8.31 -3.25 14.76
CA PHE A 12 -7.66 -3.45 13.46
C PHE A 12 -6.13 -3.29 13.50
N SER A 13 -5.53 -3.28 14.70
CA SER A 13 -4.07 -3.38 14.85
C SER A 13 -3.65 -4.83 15.02
N TYR A 14 -2.69 -5.28 14.22
CA TYR A 14 -2.29 -6.68 14.16
C TYR A 14 -0.77 -6.84 14.31
N SER A 15 -0.31 -7.83 15.07
CA SER A 15 1.12 -8.10 15.21
C SER A 15 1.39 -9.59 15.07
N ASN A 16 2.17 -9.98 14.05
CA ASN A 16 2.48 -11.38 13.73
C ASN A 16 1.23 -12.26 13.54
N ILE A 17 0.15 -11.73 12.95
CA ILE A 17 -1.12 -12.44 12.75
C ILE A 17 -1.37 -12.64 11.25
N ALA A 18 -1.96 -13.77 10.87
CA ALA A 18 -2.52 -13.98 9.54
C ALA A 18 -4.01 -13.59 9.49
N ARG A 19 -4.35 -12.77 8.49
CA ARG A 19 -5.68 -12.26 8.13
C ARG A 19 -5.93 -12.47 6.63
N ASN A 20 -5.49 -13.62 6.12
CA ASN A 20 -5.61 -13.94 4.70
C ASN A 20 -7.09 -14.01 4.30
N GLY A 21 -7.44 -13.54 3.10
CA GLY A 21 -8.81 -13.59 2.58
C GLY A 21 -9.84 -12.75 3.36
N SER A 22 -9.39 -11.94 4.33
CA SER A 22 -10.31 -11.20 5.19
C SER A 22 -10.99 -10.06 4.43
N ASN A 23 -12.29 -9.89 4.68
CA ASN A 23 -13.05 -8.76 4.12
C ASN A 23 -13.02 -7.56 5.09
N PHE A 24 -12.29 -6.52 4.70
CA PHE A 24 -12.16 -5.24 5.37
C PHE A 24 -12.82 -4.10 4.60
N MET A 25 -13.75 -4.42 3.70
CA MET A 25 -14.46 -3.42 2.91
C MET A 25 -15.18 -2.42 3.82
N TYR A 26 -15.11 -1.13 3.48
CA TYR A 26 -15.68 -0.02 4.24
C TYR A 26 -15.18 0.13 5.69
N LYS A 27 -14.09 -0.56 6.08
CA LYS A 27 -13.55 -0.44 7.45
C LYS A 27 -12.65 0.77 7.59
N ASP A 28 -12.67 1.34 8.78
CA ASP A 28 -11.81 2.44 9.16
C ASP A 28 -10.58 1.92 9.91
N PHE A 29 -9.42 2.01 9.26
CA PHE A 29 -8.10 1.68 9.79
C PHE A 29 -7.31 2.93 10.20
N GLU A 30 -7.97 4.09 10.36
CA GLU A 30 -7.27 5.35 10.64
C GLU A 30 -6.37 5.21 11.87
N LYS A 31 -5.08 5.50 11.68
CA LYS A 31 -4.04 5.46 12.74
C LYS A 31 -3.86 4.09 13.40
N THR A 32 -4.28 3.00 12.77
CA THR A 32 -3.99 1.62 13.24
C THR A 32 -2.50 1.29 13.11
N LYS A 33 -2.05 0.25 13.81
CA LYS A 33 -0.68 -0.23 13.77
C LYS A 33 -0.67 -1.73 13.53
N SER A 34 -0.27 -2.13 12.33
CA SER A 34 -0.01 -3.52 11.99
C SER A 34 1.46 -3.76 11.70
N TYR A 35 2.00 -4.85 12.24
CA TYR A 35 3.40 -5.24 12.15
C TYR A 35 3.51 -6.73 11.78
N ARG A 36 4.32 -7.07 10.77
CA ARG A 36 4.64 -8.46 10.37
C ARG A 36 3.40 -9.37 10.23
N SER A 37 2.28 -8.79 9.80
CA SER A 37 1.01 -9.51 9.67
C SER A 37 0.74 -9.85 8.21
N ASN A 38 0.01 -10.93 7.94
CA ASN A 38 -0.30 -11.35 6.59
C ASN A 38 -1.74 -10.97 6.23
N PHE A 39 -1.94 -10.26 5.15
CA PHE A 39 -3.22 -9.85 4.58
C PHE A 39 -3.35 -10.33 3.13
N LYS A 40 -2.68 -11.44 2.76
CA LYS A 40 -2.78 -12.01 1.42
C LYS A 40 -4.26 -12.24 1.05
N ASN A 41 -4.69 -11.86 -0.15
CA ASN A 41 -6.07 -11.98 -0.62
C ASN A 41 -7.12 -11.18 0.19
N ALA A 42 -6.71 -10.25 1.06
CA ALA A 42 -7.67 -9.45 1.82
C ALA A 42 -8.31 -8.36 0.95
N ILE A 43 -9.54 -7.98 1.27
CA ILE A 43 -10.31 -6.97 0.54
C ILE A 43 -10.36 -5.70 1.41
N PHE A 44 -9.64 -4.65 1.01
CA PHE A 44 -9.69 -3.33 1.66
C PHE A 44 -10.50 -2.31 0.88
N ASP A 45 -11.29 -2.73 -0.11
CA ASP A 45 -12.03 -1.81 -0.97
C ASP A 45 -12.86 -0.81 -0.15
N TYR A 46 -12.82 0.47 -0.52
CA TYR A 46 -13.48 1.57 0.17
C TYR A 46 -13.09 1.72 1.65
N ALA A 47 -11.99 1.10 2.12
CA ALA A 47 -11.49 1.29 3.47
C ALA A 47 -10.72 2.61 3.60
N SER A 48 -10.60 3.09 4.84
CA SER A 48 -9.71 4.22 5.14
C SER A 48 -8.45 3.72 5.84
N LEU A 49 -7.28 3.78 5.18
CA LEU A 49 -5.97 3.47 5.77
C LEU A 49 -5.23 4.74 6.23
N ARG A 50 -5.93 5.86 6.36
CA ARG A 50 -5.36 7.16 6.73
C ARG A 50 -4.44 7.08 7.94
N ALA A 51 -3.19 7.50 7.79
CA ALA A 51 -2.17 7.46 8.84
C ALA A 51 -1.98 6.08 9.51
N ALA A 52 -2.41 4.98 8.88
CA ALA A 52 -2.18 3.63 9.37
C ALA A 52 -0.69 3.27 9.21
N HIS A 53 -0.16 2.49 10.14
CA HIS A 53 1.20 1.97 10.07
C HIS A 53 1.13 0.48 9.73
N LEU A 54 1.49 0.10 8.51
CA LEU A 54 1.36 -1.29 8.02
C LEU A 54 2.76 -1.83 7.68
N LYS A 55 3.58 -2.03 8.72
CA LYS A 55 5.01 -2.34 8.55
C LYS A 55 5.22 -3.85 8.41
N PHE A 56 6.04 -4.26 7.45
CA PHE A 56 6.38 -5.67 7.17
C PHE A 56 5.16 -6.57 6.95
N CYS A 57 4.02 -5.99 6.54
CA CYS A 57 2.81 -6.75 6.32
C CYS A 57 2.79 -7.28 4.88
N ASN A 58 2.31 -8.50 4.69
CA ASN A 58 2.12 -9.06 3.35
C ASN A 58 0.73 -8.67 2.83
N PHE A 59 0.67 -8.13 1.61
CA PHE A 59 -0.58 -7.74 0.93
C PHE A 59 -0.67 -8.35 -0.48
N ASP A 60 0.05 -9.44 -0.74
CA ASP A 60 -0.05 -10.16 -2.03
C ASP A 60 -1.52 -10.44 -2.37
N GLU A 61 -1.91 -10.13 -3.62
CA GLU A 61 -3.29 -10.36 -4.11
C GLU A 61 -4.40 -9.63 -3.31
N ALA A 62 -4.06 -8.66 -2.43
CA ALA A 62 -5.04 -7.86 -1.72
C ALA A 62 -5.65 -6.77 -2.62
N SER A 63 -6.95 -6.50 -2.45
CA SER A 63 -7.66 -5.45 -3.18
C SER A 63 -7.72 -4.15 -2.37
N PHE A 64 -7.57 -3.02 -3.05
CA PHE A 64 -7.58 -1.67 -2.47
C PHE A 64 -8.37 -0.66 -3.31
N VAL A 65 -9.40 -1.11 -4.02
CA VAL A 65 -10.24 -0.23 -4.87
C VAL A 65 -10.82 0.88 -4.02
N GLU A 66 -10.68 2.14 -4.44
CA GLU A 66 -11.21 3.32 -3.72
C GLU A 66 -10.75 3.42 -2.24
N THR A 67 -9.58 2.87 -1.90
CA THR A 67 -9.02 2.93 -0.54
C THR A 67 -8.24 4.22 -0.31
N GLU A 68 -8.44 4.87 0.84
CA GLU A 68 -7.68 6.07 1.19
C GLU A 68 -6.32 5.75 1.83
N PHE A 69 -5.22 6.22 1.23
CA PHE A 69 -3.86 6.03 1.76
C PHE A 69 -3.21 7.29 2.37
N ILE A 70 -3.96 8.36 2.67
CA ILE A 70 -3.38 9.64 3.10
C ILE A 70 -2.55 9.48 4.38
N GLY A 71 -1.25 9.77 4.30
CA GLY A 71 -0.32 9.67 5.43
C GLY A 71 0.00 8.23 5.89
N THR A 72 -0.40 7.21 5.13
CA THR A 72 -0.17 5.80 5.48
C THR A 72 1.32 5.49 5.46
N ASN A 73 1.80 4.86 6.54
CA ASN A 73 3.18 4.41 6.63
C ASN A 73 3.29 2.95 6.16
N LEU A 74 3.79 2.83 4.93
CA LEU A 74 3.93 1.59 4.18
C LEU A 74 5.40 1.15 4.07
N ARG A 75 6.25 1.49 5.07
CA ARG A 75 7.73 1.41 5.00
C ARG A 75 8.33 0.09 4.48
N ASP A 76 7.55 -0.99 4.40
CA ASP A 76 7.95 -2.29 3.88
C ASP A 76 6.89 -2.95 2.99
N PHE A 77 6.23 -2.20 2.10
CA PHE A 77 5.59 -2.86 0.95
C PHE A 77 6.67 -3.58 0.13
N GLY A 78 6.43 -4.85 -0.19
CA GLY A 78 7.32 -5.62 -1.04
C GLY A 78 7.37 -5.00 -2.42
N GLY A 79 8.57 -4.89 -3.02
CA GLY A 79 8.75 -4.14 -4.27
C GLY A 79 7.76 -4.53 -5.38
N ARG A 80 7.37 -5.81 -5.43
CA ARG A 80 6.38 -6.36 -6.36
C ARG A 80 5.05 -5.61 -6.38
N PHE A 81 4.53 -5.23 -5.21
CA PHE A 81 3.24 -4.54 -5.13
C PHE A 81 3.34 -3.13 -5.69
N LEU A 82 4.43 -2.42 -5.38
CA LEU A 82 4.67 -1.08 -5.89
C LEU A 82 4.85 -1.10 -7.41
N GLU A 83 5.57 -2.11 -7.92
CA GLU A 83 5.70 -2.36 -9.36
C GLU A 83 4.35 -2.63 -10.03
N ASN A 84 3.53 -3.52 -9.45
CA ASN A 84 2.21 -3.82 -10.00
C ASN A 84 1.28 -2.60 -10.00
N GLY A 85 1.24 -1.84 -8.91
CA GLY A 85 0.45 -0.60 -8.83
C GLY A 85 0.92 0.44 -9.85
N PHE A 86 2.23 0.55 -10.07
CA PHE A 86 2.80 1.42 -11.09
C PHE A 86 2.39 1.00 -12.51
N LYS A 87 2.45 -0.29 -12.83
CA LYS A 87 2.01 -0.84 -14.13
C LYS A 87 0.53 -0.56 -14.40
N LEU A 88 -0.35 -0.77 -13.41
CA LEU A 88 -1.77 -0.44 -13.53
C LEU A 88 -2.01 1.04 -13.83
N MET A 89 -1.26 1.94 -13.16
CA MET A 89 -1.33 3.37 -13.45
C MET A 89 -0.89 3.70 -14.89
N LEU A 90 0.15 3.04 -15.42
CA LEU A 90 0.57 3.22 -16.80
C LEU A 90 -0.49 2.71 -17.79
N ASP A 91 -1.10 1.56 -17.51
CA ASP A 91 -2.17 0.97 -18.32
C ASP A 91 -3.41 1.89 -18.39
N GLU A 92 -3.81 2.47 -17.26
CA GLU A 92 -4.92 3.45 -17.20
C GLU A 92 -4.65 4.70 -18.04
N LEU A 93 -3.39 5.14 -18.09
CA LEU A 93 -2.97 6.28 -18.90
C LEU A 93 -2.87 5.92 -20.39
N ASN A 94 -2.80 4.63 -20.73
CA ASN A 94 -2.72 4.11 -22.09
C ASN A 94 -1.67 4.84 -22.95
N GLY A 95 -0.48 5.07 -22.36
CA GLY A 95 0.64 5.77 -23.02
C GLY A 95 0.44 7.28 -23.25
N LYS A 96 -0.66 7.87 -22.79
CA LYS A 96 -0.96 9.30 -22.98
C LYS A 96 -0.57 10.11 -21.75
N TYR A 97 0.63 10.66 -21.78
CA TYR A 97 1.15 11.50 -20.70
C TYR A 97 1.07 12.98 -21.09
N SER A 98 0.44 13.81 -20.26
CA SER A 98 0.78 15.23 -20.26
C SER A 98 2.11 15.44 -19.55
N ASP A 99 2.84 16.52 -19.85
CA ASP A 99 4.10 16.86 -19.18
C ASP A 99 3.98 16.83 -17.66
N ARG A 100 2.83 17.29 -17.14
CA ARG A 100 2.52 17.30 -15.71
C ARG A 100 2.36 15.89 -15.13
N VAL A 101 1.77 14.96 -15.88
CA VAL A 101 1.63 13.56 -15.46
C VAL A 101 2.98 12.86 -15.52
N TYR A 102 3.74 13.06 -16.60
CA TYR A 102 5.07 12.49 -16.76
C TYR A 102 6.01 12.89 -15.62
N GLN A 103 6.05 14.19 -15.26
CA GLN A 103 6.84 14.67 -14.12
C GLN A 103 6.46 13.99 -12.80
N LYS A 104 5.17 13.75 -12.56
CA LYS A 104 4.69 13.03 -11.36
C LYS A 104 5.12 11.57 -11.36
N LEU A 105 5.02 10.89 -12.50
CA LEU A 105 5.48 9.50 -12.64
C LEU A 105 6.99 9.40 -12.39
N CYS A 106 7.80 10.28 -12.99
CA CYS A 106 9.25 10.32 -12.75
C CYS A 106 9.58 10.56 -11.28
N TRP A 107 8.88 11.49 -10.61
CA TRP A 107 9.09 11.74 -9.19
C TRP A 107 8.74 10.51 -8.35
N HIS A 108 7.61 9.85 -8.65
CA HIS A 108 7.18 8.65 -7.95
C HIS A 108 8.17 7.49 -8.13
N MET A 109 8.61 7.23 -9.37
CA MET A 109 9.63 6.23 -9.67
C MET A 109 10.93 6.49 -8.91
N ASN A 110 11.43 7.73 -8.94
CA ASN A 110 12.67 8.09 -8.25
C ASN A 110 12.57 7.89 -6.74
N TYR A 111 11.43 8.26 -6.14
CA TYR A 111 11.19 8.04 -4.72
C TYR A 111 11.15 6.55 -4.39
N VAL A 112 10.33 5.76 -5.09
CA VAL A 112 10.19 4.32 -4.85
C VAL A 112 11.50 3.59 -5.07
N ASN A 113 12.18 3.82 -6.20
CA ASN A 113 13.45 3.18 -6.51
C ASN A 113 14.52 3.52 -5.47
N LYS A 114 14.56 4.77 -4.96
CA LYS A 114 15.45 5.16 -3.87
C LYS A 114 15.11 4.44 -2.55
N GLU A 115 13.83 4.24 -2.25
CA GLU A 115 13.42 3.46 -1.07
C GLU A 115 13.73 1.96 -1.24
N LEU A 116 13.62 1.41 -2.45
CA LEU A 116 14.07 0.05 -2.78
C LEU A 116 15.59 -0.09 -2.64
N ASP A 117 16.36 0.89 -3.11
CA ASP A 117 17.82 0.92 -2.99
C ASP A 117 18.29 1.00 -1.53
N LYS A 118 17.52 1.64 -0.64
CA LYS A 118 17.79 1.60 0.81
C LYS A 118 17.54 0.23 1.43
N LYS A 119 16.69 -0.60 0.81
CA LYS A 119 16.29 -1.94 1.26
C LYS A 119 17.18 -3.06 0.71
N ASN A 120 18.36 -2.74 0.14
CA ASN A 120 19.25 -3.62 -0.64
C ASN A 120 19.71 -4.94 0.03
N GLU A 121 19.22 -5.29 1.21
CA GLU A 121 19.46 -6.55 1.91
C GLU A 121 18.48 -7.68 1.53
N ARG A 122 17.42 -7.41 0.73
CA ARG A 122 16.33 -8.40 0.47
C ARG A 122 16.17 -8.88 -0.98
N GLY A 123 17.04 -8.48 -1.92
CA GLY A 123 16.94 -8.91 -3.33
C GLY A 123 15.74 -8.34 -4.08
N GLU A 124 15.27 -7.14 -3.71
CA GLU A 124 14.12 -6.46 -4.31
C GLU A 124 14.45 -5.57 -5.52
N SER A 125 15.73 -5.53 -5.95
CA SER A 125 16.19 -4.74 -7.11
C SER A 125 15.48 -5.08 -8.42
N LYS A 126 14.91 -6.29 -8.53
CA LYS A 126 14.07 -6.72 -9.66
C LYS A 126 12.74 -5.97 -9.80
N TYR A 127 12.31 -5.25 -8.77
CA TYR A 127 11.02 -4.52 -8.76
C TYR A 127 11.19 -3.02 -8.99
N ARG A 128 12.33 -2.61 -9.55
CA ARG A 128 12.56 -1.20 -9.89
C ARG A 128 11.54 -0.76 -10.95
N LEU A 129 11.00 0.43 -10.74
CA LEU A 129 10.03 1.04 -11.64
C LEU A 129 10.74 1.68 -12.84
N SER A 130 10.23 1.45 -14.04
CA SER A 130 10.61 2.10 -15.30
C SER A 130 9.37 2.44 -16.13
N ILE A 131 9.48 3.48 -16.95
CA ILE A 131 8.58 3.71 -18.08
C ILE A 131 9.35 3.22 -19.31
N ASP A 132 8.79 2.26 -20.04
CA ASP A 132 9.34 1.74 -21.29
C ASP A 132 8.95 2.61 -22.49
#